data_AF-A0A936ZIH2-F1
#
_entry.id   AF-A0A936ZIH2-F1
#
_cell.length_a   1.000
_cell.length_b   1.000
_cell.length_c   1.000
_cell.angle_alpha   90.00
_cell.angle_beta   90.00
_cell.angle_gamma   90.00
#
_symmetry.space_group_name_H-M   'P 1'
#
loop_
_entity.id
_entity.type
_entity.pdbx_description
1 polymer ?
#
loop_
_entity_poly.entity_id
_entity_poly.type
_entity_poly.pdbx_seq_one_letter_code
_entity_poly.pdbx_strand_id
1 'polypeptide(L)'
;MDVASAHLDISLHGSQQVHRIDNQAKAITKWLRSVPAGSFLGLESTGAYHRELARLAHAHGVAVFLLNPRDIKRYAQGLGQRGKTDRLDARVIARFVQREHDQLRTWRPLTQPQESLDALLRERTLVQKQRTALKQSLVHRPALAELMADLLQAMKATLDKLEHLIVKATRELPDGEAAMRSVTSIPGIGVLTGAPCYGCSPAPRTPRQMRSSP
;
A
#
# COMPACT_ATOMS: atom_id res chain seq x y z
N MET A 1 7.47 10.99 -10.06
CA MET A 1 7.35 12.10 -9.09
C MET A 1 7.59 11.54 -7.72
N ASP A 2 8.35 12.27 -6.92
CA ASP A 2 8.41 12.05 -5.48
C ASP A 2 7.37 12.94 -4.79
N VAL A 3 6.68 12.38 -3.79
CA VAL A 3 5.54 12.99 -3.13
C VAL A 3 5.88 13.23 -1.66
N ALA A 4 6.17 14.48 -1.33
CA ALA A 4 6.32 14.92 0.05
C ALA A 4 5.01 15.51 0.60
N SER A 5 4.95 15.69 1.92
CA SER A 5 3.78 16.27 2.60
C SER A 5 3.50 17.70 2.15
N ALA A 6 4.54 18.51 1.92
CA ALA A 6 4.41 19.92 1.56
C ALA A 6 4.55 20.21 0.05
N HIS A 7 5.28 19.37 -0.68
CA HIS A 7 5.63 19.63 -2.08
C HIS A 7 5.71 18.34 -2.89
N LEU A 8 5.67 18.49 -4.21
CA LEU A 8 5.78 17.42 -5.18
C LEU A 8 6.99 17.71 -6.07
N ASP A 9 7.90 16.74 -6.18
CA ASP A 9 9.07 16.83 -7.04
C ASP A 9 8.83 16.08 -8.35
N ILE A 10 8.83 16.84 -9.43
CA ILE A 10 8.41 16.41 -10.77
C ILE A 10 9.63 16.34 -11.67
N SER A 11 9.86 15.18 -12.25
CA SER A 11 10.89 14.98 -13.27
C SER A 11 10.27 14.38 -14.52
N LEU A 12 10.63 14.95 -15.67
CA LEU A 12 10.27 14.42 -16.98
C LEU A 12 11.38 13.48 -17.46
N HIS A 13 10.99 12.38 -18.10
CA HIS A 13 11.95 11.49 -18.73
C HIS A 13 12.78 12.24 -19.79
N GLY A 14 14.10 12.12 -19.74
CA GLY A 14 15.04 12.84 -20.63
C GLY A 14 15.42 14.25 -20.17
N SER A 15 14.78 14.79 -19.13
CA SER A 15 15.15 16.08 -18.53
C SER A 15 16.06 15.90 -17.31
N GLN A 16 17.04 16.81 -17.16
CA GLN A 16 17.84 16.93 -15.94
C GLN A 16 17.16 17.83 -14.90
N GLN A 17 16.11 18.56 -15.28
CA GLN A 17 15.42 19.48 -14.38
C GLN A 17 14.37 18.76 -13.55
N VAL A 18 14.30 19.15 -12.28
CA VAL A 18 13.22 18.77 -11.35
C VAL A 18 12.43 20.02 -11.03
N HIS A 19 11.14 20.00 -11.37
CA HIS A 19 10.21 21.07 -11.02
C HIS A 19 9.54 20.73 -9.70
N ARG A 20 9.47 21.70 -8.80
CA ARG A 20 8.78 21.56 -7.52
C ARG A 20 7.49 22.35 -7.54
N ILE A 21 6.40 21.73 -7.12
CA ILE A 21 5.10 22.40 -6.90
C ILE A 21 4.61 22.12 -5.50
N ASP A 22 3.73 22.98 -4.99
CA ASP A 22 3.08 22.75 -3.70
C ASP A 22 2.12 21.56 -3.78
N ASN A 23 2.07 20.77 -2.70
CA ASN A 23 1.11 19.69 -2.56
C ASN A 23 -0.28 20.23 -2.16
N GLN A 24 -0.83 21.10 -3.01
CA GLN A 24 -2.16 21.69 -2.86
C GLN A 24 -2.98 21.49 -4.13
N ALA A 25 -4.27 21.21 -3.98
CA ALA A 25 -5.17 20.90 -5.10
C ALA A 25 -5.15 21.97 -6.21
N LYS A 26 -5.06 23.25 -5.84
CA LYS A 26 -4.95 24.37 -6.81
C LYS A 26 -3.66 24.31 -7.63
N ALA A 27 -2.52 24.10 -6.98
CA ALA A 27 -1.22 24.02 -7.64
C ALA A 27 -1.13 22.78 -8.54
N ILE A 28 -1.61 21.63 -8.04
CA ILE A 28 -1.68 20.37 -8.79
C ILE A 28 -2.54 20.52 -10.04
N THR A 29 -3.75 21.07 -9.90
CA THR A 29 -4.68 21.26 -11.04
C THR A 29 -4.09 22.21 -12.08
N LYS A 30 -3.47 23.31 -11.64
CA LYS A 30 -2.78 24.25 -12.56
C LYS A 30 -1.67 23.54 -13.32
N TRP A 31 -0.87 22.73 -12.65
CA TRP A 31 0.21 21.97 -13.27
C TRP A 31 -0.31 20.91 -14.24
N LEU A 32 -1.35 20.14 -13.86
CA LEU A 32 -1.95 19.10 -14.72
C LEU A 32 -2.47 19.65 -16.05
N ARG A 33 -2.98 20.89 -16.08
CA ARG A 33 -3.39 21.55 -17.32
C ARG A 33 -2.24 21.84 -18.29
N SER A 34 -1.01 21.91 -17.79
CA SER A 34 0.19 22.10 -18.62
C SER A 34 0.78 20.78 -19.12
N VAL A 35 0.28 19.64 -18.66
CA VAL A 35 0.80 18.32 -19.04
C VAL A 35 0.26 17.95 -20.43
N PRO A 36 1.14 17.60 -21.41
CA PRO A 36 0.71 17.18 -22.73
C PRO A 36 -0.17 15.91 -22.70
N ALA A 37 -1.14 15.84 -23.61
CA ALA A 37 -1.97 14.65 -23.80
C ALA A 37 -1.10 13.43 -24.14
N GLY A 38 -1.45 12.26 -23.61
CA GLY A 38 -0.68 11.02 -23.77
C GLY A 38 0.50 10.87 -22.80
N SER A 39 0.72 11.83 -21.89
CA SER A 39 1.69 11.67 -20.80
C SER A 39 1.19 10.69 -19.74
N PHE A 40 2.13 10.06 -19.05
CA PHE A 40 1.86 9.17 -17.91
C PHE A 40 2.61 9.62 -16.66
N LEU A 41 2.07 9.29 -15.49
CA LEU A 41 2.54 9.75 -14.19
C LEU A 41 3.00 8.58 -13.33
N GLY A 42 4.28 8.55 -12.96
CA GLY A 42 4.77 7.66 -11.89
C GLY A 42 4.70 8.33 -10.53
N LEU A 43 4.04 7.72 -9.56
CA LEU A 43 3.98 8.17 -8.17
C LEU A 43 4.55 7.10 -7.25
N GLU A 44 5.44 7.48 -6.34
CA GLU A 44 5.82 6.58 -5.25
C GLU A 44 4.73 6.54 -4.17
N SER A 45 4.37 5.34 -3.70
CA SER A 45 3.35 5.14 -2.66
C SER A 45 3.87 5.47 -1.25
N THR A 46 4.26 6.73 -1.00
CA THR A 46 4.65 7.21 0.34
C THR A 46 3.46 7.84 1.06
N GLY A 47 2.83 7.07 1.96
CA GLY A 47 1.78 7.58 2.84
C GLY A 47 0.46 7.95 2.13
N ALA A 48 -0.28 8.92 2.68
CA ALA A 48 -1.58 9.35 2.12
C ALA A 48 -1.47 10.49 1.09
N TYR A 49 -0.30 11.13 0.99
CA TYR A 49 -0.12 12.39 0.28
C TYR A 49 -0.27 12.27 -1.24
N HIS A 50 -0.02 11.09 -1.81
CA HIS A 50 -0.14 10.87 -3.25
C HIS A 50 -1.59 10.74 -3.73
N ARG A 51 -2.56 10.54 -2.82
CA ARG A 51 -3.95 10.21 -3.19
C ARG A 51 -4.65 11.33 -3.92
N GLU A 52 -4.52 12.55 -3.41
CA GLU A 52 -5.16 13.71 -4.01
C GLU A 52 -4.59 14.01 -5.40
N LEU A 53 -3.27 13.89 -5.54
CA LEU A 53 -2.58 13.99 -6.83
C LEU A 53 -3.06 12.89 -7.81
N ALA A 54 -3.11 11.64 -7.39
CA ALA A 54 -3.56 10.52 -8.22
C ALA A 54 -5.01 10.73 -8.69
N ARG A 55 -5.90 11.16 -7.78
CA ARG A 55 -7.31 11.46 -8.07
C ARG A 55 -7.46 12.59 -9.08
N LEU A 56 -6.75 13.71 -8.86
CA LEU A 56 -6.78 14.86 -9.77
C LEU A 56 -6.19 14.52 -11.14
N ALA A 57 -5.09 13.78 -11.20
CA ALA A 57 -4.46 13.34 -12.44
C ALA A 57 -5.39 12.42 -13.24
N HIS A 58 -6.02 11.44 -12.57
CA HIS A 58 -7.00 10.57 -13.20
C HIS A 58 -8.21 11.35 -13.75
N ALA A 59 -8.72 12.33 -13.00
CA ALA A 59 -9.81 13.20 -13.45
C ALA A 59 -9.44 14.07 -14.68
N HIS A 60 -8.16 14.35 -14.89
CA HIS A 60 -7.65 15.05 -16.08
C HIS A 60 -7.27 14.10 -17.22
N GLY A 61 -7.58 12.80 -17.12
CA GLY A 61 -7.27 11.81 -18.14
C GLY A 61 -5.79 11.41 -18.24
N VAL A 62 -4.98 11.77 -17.24
CA VAL A 62 -3.57 11.38 -17.17
C VAL A 62 -3.47 9.98 -16.56
N ALA A 63 -2.79 9.05 -17.24
CA ALA A 63 -2.59 7.71 -16.67
C ALA A 63 -1.62 7.78 -15.49
N VAL A 64 -2.00 7.19 -14.36
CA VAL A 64 -1.20 7.19 -13.13
C VAL A 64 -0.71 5.79 -12.84
N PHE A 65 0.54 5.64 -12.46
CA PHE A 65 1.16 4.41 -11.98
C PHE A 65 1.62 4.62 -10.55
N LEU A 66 1.01 3.88 -9.62
CA LEU A 66 1.41 3.91 -8.22
C LEU A 66 2.46 2.82 -7.99
N LEU A 67 3.68 3.24 -7.63
CA LEU A 67 4.87 2.40 -7.55
C LEU A 67 5.21 2.09 -6.10
N ASN A 68 5.68 0.87 -5.86
CA ASN A 68 6.13 0.45 -4.54
C ASN A 68 7.53 1.06 -4.25
N PRO A 69 7.70 1.79 -3.14
CA PRO A 69 9.00 2.32 -2.70
C PRO A 69 10.13 1.29 -2.75
N ARG A 70 9.83 0.02 -2.41
CA ARG A 70 10.82 -1.05 -2.38
C ARG A 70 11.34 -1.40 -3.77
N ASP A 71 10.47 -1.39 -4.77
CA ASP A 71 10.81 -1.75 -6.14
C ASP A 71 11.62 -0.64 -6.80
N ILE A 72 11.24 0.62 -6.55
CA ILE A 72 12.01 1.80 -6.99
C ILE A 72 13.40 1.82 -6.36
N LYS A 73 13.50 1.52 -5.06
CA LYS A 73 14.79 1.43 -4.37
C LYS A 73 15.68 0.32 -4.94
N ARG A 74 15.12 -0.86 -5.21
CA ARG A 74 15.86 -1.98 -5.84
C ARG A 74 16.33 -1.61 -7.25
N TYR A 75 15.47 -0.95 -8.02
CA TYR A 75 15.82 -0.48 -9.36
C TYR A 75 16.94 0.58 -9.32
N ALA A 76 16.87 1.54 -8.40
CA ALA A 76 17.93 2.53 -8.18
C ALA A 76 19.28 1.87 -7.84
N GLN A 77 19.27 0.86 -6.98
CA GLN A 77 20.46 0.09 -6.62
C GLN A 77 21.07 -0.63 -7.83
N GLY A 78 20.24 -1.25 -8.68
CA GLY A 78 20.69 -1.91 -9.91
C GLY A 78 21.31 -0.95 -10.93
N LEU A 79 20.94 0.34 -10.89
CA LEU A 79 21.54 1.40 -11.72
C LEU A 79 22.86 1.95 -11.16
N GLY A 80 23.36 1.42 -10.05
CA GLY A 80 24.61 1.90 -9.42
C GLY A 80 24.49 3.27 -8.75
N GLN A 81 23.28 3.79 -8.56
CA GLN A 81 23.05 5.09 -7.92
C GLN A 81 23.18 4.93 -6.40
N ARG A 82 24.37 5.28 -5.87
CA ARG A 82 24.66 5.35 -4.43
C ARG A 82 24.53 6.81 -3.97
N GLY A 83 23.32 7.23 -3.61
CA GLY A 83 23.12 8.54 -2.99
C GLY A 83 21.66 8.80 -2.64
N LYS A 84 21.41 9.31 -1.43
CA LYS A 84 20.11 9.91 -1.03
C LYS A 84 20.05 11.30 -1.64
N THR A 85 19.25 11.48 -2.69
CA THR A 85 18.85 12.83 -3.09
C THR A 85 17.43 12.73 -3.60
N ASP A 86 16.50 13.46 -2.99
CA ASP A 86 15.07 13.43 -3.33
C ASP A 86 14.83 13.73 -4.84
N ARG A 87 15.70 14.54 -5.45
CA ARG A 87 15.73 14.82 -6.90
C ARG A 87 16.14 13.63 -7.76
N LEU A 88 16.96 12.73 -7.23
CA LEU A 88 17.39 11.49 -7.88
C LEU A 88 16.22 10.51 -7.95
N ASP A 89 15.41 10.44 -6.89
CA ASP A 89 14.29 9.51 -6.78
C ASP A 89 13.21 9.80 -7.82
N ALA A 90 12.86 11.08 -8.05
CA ALA A 90 11.92 11.47 -9.11
C ALA A 90 12.39 11.06 -10.53
N ARG A 91 13.71 11.09 -10.80
CA ARG A 91 14.30 10.66 -12.08
C ARG A 91 14.31 9.15 -12.25
N VAL A 92 14.65 8.41 -11.18
CA VAL A 92 14.58 6.95 -11.16
C VAL A 92 13.15 6.50 -11.47
N ILE A 93 12.17 7.13 -10.85
CA ILE A 93 10.74 6.89 -11.11
C ILE A 93 10.39 7.15 -12.58
N ALA A 94 10.78 8.31 -13.14
CA ALA A 94 10.49 8.63 -14.53
C ALA A 94 11.10 7.61 -15.51
N ARG A 95 12.35 7.19 -15.25
CA ARG A 95 13.02 6.16 -16.05
C ARG A 95 12.37 4.79 -15.91
N PHE A 96 11.95 4.42 -14.70
CA PHE A 96 11.29 3.14 -14.43
C PHE A 96 9.96 3.06 -15.16
N VAL A 97 9.10 4.07 -15.02
CA VAL A 97 7.81 4.12 -15.70
C VAL A 97 7.99 4.10 -17.21
N GLN A 98 8.91 4.89 -17.76
CA GLN A 98 9.11 4.89 -19.22
C GLN A 98 9.47 3.50 -19.77
N ARG A 99 10.22 2.69 -19.02
CA ARG A 99 10.63 1.35 -19.46
C ARG A 99 9.59 0.28 -19.22
N GLU A 100 8.89 0.35 -18.09
CA GLU A 100 8.03 -0.73 -17.64
C GLU A 100 6.54 -0.41 -17.78
N HIS A 101 6.13 0.77 -18.28
CA HIS A 101 4.73 1.19 -18.34
C HIS A 101 3.78 0.15 -18.95
N ASP A 102 4.22 -0.59 -19.97
CA ASP A 102 3.43 -1.64 -20.62
C ASP A 102 3.06 -2.81 -19.68
N GLN A 103 3.90 -3.06 -18.67
CA GLN A 103 3.70 -4.10 -17.67
C GLN A 103 3.06 -3.56 -16.38
N LEU A 104 2.99 -2.23 -16.22
CA LEU A 104 2.45 -1.61 -15.03
C LEU A 104 0.93 -1.47 -15.13
N ARG A 105 0.24 -1.77 -14.02
CA ARG A 105 -1.19 -1.53 -13.91
C ARG A 105 -1.44 -0.06 -13.63
N THR A 106 -2.30 0.56 -14.43
CA THR A 106 -2.76 1.93 -14.17
C THR A 106 -3.57 1.97 -12.88
N TRP A 107 -3.24 2.95 -12.05
CA TRP A 107 -4.00 3.30 -10.87
C TRP A 107 -5.38 3.82 -11.27
N ARG A 108 -6.38 3.41 -10.50
CA ARG A 108 -7.76 3.89 -10.61
C ARG A 108 -8.24 4.27 -9.22
N PRO A 109 -9.11 5.29 -9.11
CA PRO A 109 -9.74 5.61 -7.84
C PRO A 109 -10.50 4.39 -7.33
N LEU A 110 -10.50 4.22 -6.02
CA LEU A 110 -11.28 3.19 -5.36
C LEU A 110 -12.76 3.51 -5.53
N THR A 111 -13.59 2.49 -5.71
CA THR A 111 -15.04 2.62 -5.61
C THR A 111 -15.44 2.90 -4.16
N GLN A 112 -16.61 3.51 -3.91
CA GLN A 112 -17.08 3.80 -2.55
C GLN A 112 -17.05 2.58 -1.59
N PRO A 113 -17.44 1.36 -2.03
CA PRO A 113 -17.26 0.17 -1.20
C PRO A 113 -15.78 -0.16 -0.88
N GLN A 114 -14.88 0.02 -1.85
CA GLN A 114 -13.45 -0.20 -1.67
C GLN A 114 -12.81 0.86 -0.76
N GLU A 115 -13.24 2.12 -0.84
CA GLU A 115 -12.79 3.19 0.07
C GLU A 115 -13.19 2.89 1.52
N SER A 116 -14.42 2.40 1.71
CA SER A 116 -14.93 2.00 3.03
C SER A 116 -14.12 0.85 3.62
N LEU A 117 -13.82 -0.18 2.81
CA LEU A 117 -12.96 -1.29 3.22
C LEU A 117 -11.54 -0.82 3.55
N ASP A 118 -10.96 0.05 2.74
CA ASP A 118 -9.61 0.57 2.97
C ASP A 118 -9.54 1.44 4.25
N ALA A 119 -10.60 2.19 4.56
CA ALA A 119 -10.71 2.91 5.84
C ALA A 119 -10.67 1.94 7.04
N LEU A 120 -11.48 0.87 7.01
CA LEU A 120 -11.51 -0.15 8.07
C LEU A 120 -10.14 -0.83 8.27
N LEU A 121 -9.44 -1.15 7.16
CA LEU A 121 -8.09 -1.74 7.21
C LEU A 121 -7.08 -0.80 7.88
N ARG A 122 -7.16 0.51 7.60
CA ARG A 122 -6.29 1.50 8.24
C ARG A 122 -6.59 1.67 9.72
N GLU A 123 -7.87 1.73 10.10
CA GLU A 123 -8.31 1.80 11.50
C GLU A 123 -7.82 0.58 12.29
N ARG A 124 -7.97 -0.63 11.74
CA ARG A 124 -7.45 -1.87 12.34
C ARG A 124 -5.94 -1.82 12.52
N THR A 125 -5.22 -1.33 11.52
CA THR A 125 -3.76 -1.16 11.58
C THR A 125 -3.34 -0.17 12.67
N LEU A 126 -4.06 0.94 12.81
CA LEU A 126 -3.82 1.94 13.87
C LEU A 126 -4.01 1.32 15.26
N VAL A 127 -5.14 0.66 15.51
CA VAL A 127 -5.44 0.03 16.80
C VAL A 127 -4.42 -1.05 17.12
N GLN A 128 -4.07 -1.89 16.14
CA GLN A 128 -3.09 -2.96 16.32
C GLN A 128 -1.71 -2.39 16.68
N LYS A 129 -1.28 -1.31 16.02
CA LYS A 129 -0.01 -0.63 16.32
C LYS A 129 0.00 -0.09 17.75
N GLN A 130 -1.07 0.59 18.17
CA GLN A 130 -1.18 1.13 19.53
C GLN A 130 -1.19 0.02 20.57
N ARG A 131 -1.94 -1.07 20.33
CA ARG A 131 -1.98 -2.23 21.23
C ARG A 131 -0.61 -2.88 21.37
N THR A 132 0.10 -3.08 20.27
CA THR A 132 1.46 -3.63 20.30
C THR A 132 2.43 -2.72 21.06
N ALA A 133 2.39 -1.40 20.79
CA ALA A 133 3.25 -0.44 21.47
C ALA A 133 3.00 -0.41 22.99
N LEU A 134 1.72 -0.40 23.40
CA LEU A 134 1.34 -0.48 24.81
C LEU A 134 1.79 -1.81 25.44
N LYS A 135 1.53 -2.94 24.78
CA LYS A 135 1.96 -4.26 25.28
C LYS A 135 3.48 -4.32 25.47
N GLN A 136 4.24 -3.76 24.53
CA GLN A 136 5.71 -3.69 24.62
C GLN A 136 6.19 -2.79 25.75
N SER A 137 5.53 -1.66 26.00
CA SER A 137 5.90 -0.78 27.12
C SER A 137 5.62 -1.41 28.50
N LEU A 138 4.75 -2.41 28.57
CA LEU A 138 4.37 -3.08 29.82
C LEU A 138 5.23 -4.30 30.18
N VAL A 139 6.06 -4.82 29.28
CA VAL A 139 6.82 -6.08 29.46
C VAL A 139 7.65 -6.13 30.75
N HIS A 140 8.27 -5.00 31.14
CA HIS A 140 9.11 -4.91 32.34
C HIS A 140 8.41 -4.16 33.49
N ARG A 141 7.08 -4.05 33.45
CA ARG A 141 6.25 -3.31 34.41
C ARG A 141 5.04 -4.13 34.85
N PRO A 142 5.22 -5.26 35.57
CA PRO A 142 4.16 -6.23 35.83
C PRO A 142 2.95 -5.65 36.60
N ALA A 143 3.17 -4.82 37.64
CA ALA A 143 2.09 -4.18 38.37
C ALA A 143 1.23 -3.25 37.49
N LEU A 144 1.87 -2.49 36.58
CA LEU A 144 1.14 -1.66 35.63
C LEU A 144 0.46 -2.52 34.55
N ALA A 145 1.08 -3.64 34.15
CA ALA A 145 0.50 -4.57 33.18
C ALA A 145 -0.81 -5.19 33.69
N GLU A 146 -0.88 -5.53 34.98
CA GLU A 146 -2.12 -5.98 35.63
C GLU A 146 -3.20 -4.90 35.61
N LEU A 147 -2.87 -3.66 35.99
CA LEU A 147 -3.80 -2.53 35.95
C LEU A 147 -4.30 -2.20 34.53
N MET A 148 -3.47 -2.43 33.51
CA MET A 148 -3.81 -2.16 32.10
C MET A 148 -4.35 -3.38 31.35
N ALA A 149 -4.56 -4.52 32.02
CA ALA A 149 -5.02 -5.76 31.40
C ALA A 149 -6.38 -5.57 30.71
N ASP A 150 -7.33 -4.90 31.38
CA ASP A 150 -8.66 -4.61 30.85
C ASP A 150 -8.59 -3.71 29.61
N LEU A 151 -7.69 -2.72 29.60
CA LEU A 151 -7.49 -1.87 28.42
C LEU A 151 -6.96 -2.68 27.24
N LEU A 152 -5.94 -3.53 27.46
CA LEU A 152 -5.39 -4.39 26.39
C LEU A 152 -6.45 -5.36 25.85
N GLN A 153 -7.34 -5.84 26.70
CA GLN A 153 -8.45 -6.70 26.32
C GLN A 153 -9.54 -5.93 25.56
N ALA A 154 -9.88 -4.72 25.98
CA ALA A 154 -10.79 -3.85 25.24
C ALA A 154 -10.25 -3.51 23.85
N MET A 155 -8.96 -3.20 23.72
CA MET A 155 -8.31 -2.99 22.42
C MET A 155 -8.35 -4.24 21.54
N LYS A 156 -8.20 -5.44 22.13
CA LYS A 156 -8.37 -6.70 21.40
C LYS A 156 -9.81 -6.87 20.89
N ALA A 157 -10.81 -6.65 21.74
CA ALA A 157 -12.21 -6.72 21.35
C ALA A 157 -12.56 -5.72 20.22
N THR A 158 -11.96 -4.52 20.24
CA THR A 158 -12.09 -3.55 19.13
C THR A 158 -11.48 -4.09 17.83
N LEU A 159 -10.31 -4.74 17.90
CA LEU A 159 -9.71 -5.40 16.72
C LEU A 159 -10.62 -6.49 16.16
N ASP A 160 -11.16 -7.36 17.02
CA ASP A 160 -12.07 -8.43 16.60
C ASP A 160 -13.34 -7.85 15.91
N LYS A 161 -13.89 -6.73 16.42
CA LYS A 161 -15.02 -6.03 15.78
C LYS A 161 -14.63 -5.46 14.41
N LEU A 162 -13.47 -4.83 14.30
CA LEU A 162 -12.97 -4.31 13.02
C LEU A 162 -12.76 -5.43 12.01
N GLU A 163 -12.25 -6.58 12.44
CA GLU A 163 -12.05 -7.76 11.59
C GLU A 163 -13.38 -8.32 11.06
N HIS A 164 -14.43 -8.37 11.89
CA HIS A 164 -15.78 -8.71 11.42
C HIS A 164 -16.31 -7.73 10.37
N LEU A 165 -16.14 -6.42 10.58
CA LEU A 165 -16.56 -5.38 9.63
C LEU A 165 -15.79 -5.49 8.31
N ILE A 166 -14.49 -5.76 8.36
CA ILE A 166 -13.63 -5.97 7.19
C ILE A 166 -14.13 -7.18 6.38
N VAL A 167 -14.40 -8.31 7.04
CA VAL A 167 -14.91 -9.51 6.37
C VAL A 167 -16.26 -9.24 5.71
N LYS A 168 -17.17 -8.56 6.42
CA LYS A 168 -18.49 -8.19 5.88
C LYS A 168 -18.35 -7.28 4.64
N ALA A 169 -17.62 -6.17 4.76
CA ALA A 169 -17.41 -5.23 3.67
C ALA A 169 -16.72 -5.88 2.45
N THR A 170 -15.81 -6.82 2.68
CA THR A 170 -15.13 -7.56 1.60
C THR A 170 -16.10 -8.47 0.84
N ARG A 171 -17.05 -9.11 1.52
CA ARG A 171 -18.08 -9.97 0.88
C ARG A 171 -19.07 -9.18 0.02
N GLU A 172 -19.29 -7.92 0.36
CA GLU A 172 -20.20 -7.01 -0.37
C GLU A 172 -19.55 -6.41 -1.63
N LEU A 173 -18.26 -6.66 -1.88
CA LEU A 173 -17.58 -6.21 -3.09
C LEU A 173 -17.96 -7.06 -4.32
N PRO A 174 -18.08 -6.46 -5.52
CA PRO A 174 -18.31 -7.21 -6.76
C PRO A 174 -17.26 -8.29 -7.03
N ASP A 175 -15.99 -8.05 -6.66
CA ASP A 175 -14.86 -8.99 -6.77
C ASP A 175 -14.50 -9.63 -5.41
N GLY A 176 -15.52 -9.85 -4.56
CA GLY A 176 -15.35 -10.20 -3.14
C GLY A 176 -14.45 -11.42 -2.87
N GLU A 177 -14.47 -12.45 -3.72
CA GLU A 177 -13.62 -13.64 -3.53
C GLU A 177 -12.13 -13.38 -3.76
N ALA A 178 -11.79 -12.56 -4.77
CA ALA A 178 -10.40 -12.16 -5.03
C ALA A 178 -9.90 -11.20 -3.95
N ALA A 179 -10.76 -10.28 -3.51
CA ALA A 179 -10.48 -9.38 -2.41
C ALA A 179 -10.30 -10.14 -1.08
N MET A 180 -11.11 -11.17 -0.82
CA MET A 180 -11.03 -12.01 0.38
C MET A 180 -9.69 -12.76 0.46
N ARG A 181 -9.20 -13.32 -0.66
CA ARG A 181 -7.87 -13.93 -0.71
C ARG A 181 -6.75 -12.96 -0.33
N SER A 182 -6.87 -11.70 -0.75
CA SER A 182 -5.90 -10.66 -0.40
C SER A 182 -6.00 -10.25 1.08
N VAL A 183 -7.22 -10.04 1.58
CA VAL A 183 -7.47 -9.61 2.97
C VAL A 183 -7.09 -10.69 3.98
N THR A 184 -7.38 -11.96 3.70
CA THR A 184 -7.04 -13.10 4.55
C THR A 184 -5.53 -13.39 4.63
N SER A 185 -4.74 -12.85 3.71
CA SER A 185 -3.27 -12.91 3.81
C SER A 185 -2.70 -12.03 4.93
N ILE A 186 -3.51 -11.09 5.45
CA ILE A 186 -3.12 -10.20 6.56
C ILE A 186 -3.19 -11.00 7.87
N PRO A 187 -2.08 -11.15 8.62
CA PRO A 187 -2.09 -11.89 9.88
C PRO A 187 -3.14 -11.35 10.87
N GLY A 188 -3.98 -12.24 11.36
CA GLY A 188 -5.10 -11.96 12.27
C GLY A 188 -6.46 -11.88 11.58
N ILE A 189 -6.52 -11.59 10.28
CA ILE A 189 -7.78 -11.62 9.52
C ILE A 189 -7.98 -13.04 8.98
N GLY A 190 -8.25 -13.99 9.88
CA GLY A 190 -8.65 -15.34 9.49
C GLY A 190 -10.05 -15.33 8.90
N VAL A 191 -10.38 -16.29 8.03
CA VAL A 191 -11.77 -16.51 7.65
C VAL A 191 -12.55 -16.78 8.93
N LEU A 192 -13.33 -15.81 9.39
CA LEU A 192 -14.37 -15.99 10.38
C LEU A 192 -15.49 -16.82 9.70
N THR A 193 -15.18 -18.07 9.42
CA THR A 193 -16.14 -19.12 9.11
C THR A 193 -16.51 -19.75 10.44
N GLY A 194 -17.61 -19.29 11.02
CA GLY A 194 -18.43 -20.18 11.82
C GLY A 194 -18.94 -21.30 10.91
N ALA A 195 -18.18 -22.40 10.85
CA ALA A 195 -18.62 -23.78 10.61
C ALA A 195 -17.37 -24.65 10.36
N PRO A 196 -17.19 -25.78 11.07
CA PRO A 196 -16.18 -26.77 10.73
C PRO A 196 -16.66 -27.57 9.52
N CYS A 197 -16.30 -27.16 8.30
CA CYS A 197 -16.40 -28.04 7.14
C CYS A 197 -15.17 -28.94 7.12
N TYR A 198 -15.37 -30.14 7.67
CA TYR A 198 -14.54 -31.32 7.46
C TYR A 198 -14.14 -31.45 5.98
N GLY A 199 -12.86 -31.70 5.72
CA GLY A 199 -12.39 -32.23 4.45
C GLY A 199 -11.86 -31.22 3.45
N CYS A 200 -10.66 -30.69 3.72
CA CYS A 200 -9.68 -30.47 2.64
C CYS A 200 -8.28 -30.43 3.26
N SER A 201 -7.76 -31.62 3.53
CA SER A 201 -6.34 -31.84 3.83
C SER A 201 -5.53 -31.59 2.55
N PRO A 202 -4.56 -30.66 2.49
CA PRO A 202 -3.62 -30.65 1.39
C PRO A 202 -2.68 -31.85 1.55
N ALA A 203 -2.71 -32.72 0.55
CA ALA A 203 -1.99 -33.99 0.44
C ALA A 203 -0.49 -33.89 0.83
N PRO A 204 0.11 -34.98 1.35
CA PRO A 204 1.52 -35.00 1.72
C PRO A 204 2.43 -34.79 0.49
N ARG A 205 3.46 -33.96 0.68
CA ARG A 205 4.52 -33.73 -0.32
C ARG A 205 5.24 -35.05 -0.61
N THR A 206 5.14 -35.54 -1.84
CA THR A 206 5.99 -36.63 -2.34
C THR A 206 7.44 -36.16 -2.46
N PRO A 207 8.44 -36.96 -2.03
CA PRO A 207 9.85 -36.59 -2.12
C PRO A 207 10.34 -36.70 -3.57
N ARG A 208 10.98 -35.64 -4.06
CA ARG A 208 11.57 -35.57 -5.40
C ARG A 208 12.84 -36.44 -5.42
N GLN A 209 12.83 -37.41 -6.33
CA GLN A 209 13.90 -38.37 -6.58
C GLN A 209 15.25 -37.68 -6.85
N MET A 210 16.29 -38.19 -6.19
CA MET A 210 17.69 -38.03 -6.60
C MET A 210 17.85 -38.52 -8.04
N ARG A 211 18.49 -37.72 -8.90
CA ARG A 211 19.16 -38.24 -10.09
C ARG A 211 20.61 -37.79 -10.08
N SER A 212 21.43 -38.81 -10.17
CA SER A 212 22.88 -38.90 -10.26
C SER A 212 23.44 -38.22 -11.51
N SER A 213 24.60 -37.59 -11.34
CA SER A 213 25.55 -37.26 -12.40
C SER A 213 26.04 -38.53 -13.13
N PRO A 214 26.41 -38.43 -14.40
CA PRO A 214 27.55 -39.16 -14.93
C PRO A 214 28.88 -38.47 -14.58
#